data_AF-A0A7J3F0X0-F1
#
_entry.id   AF-A0A7J3F0X0-F1
#
_cell.length_a   1.000
_cell.length_b   1.000
_cell.length_c   1.000
_cell.angle_alpha   90.00
_cell.angle_beta   90.00
_cell.angle_gamma   90.00
#
_symmetry.space_group_name_H-M   'P 1'
#
loop_
_entity.id
_entity.type
_entity.pdbx_description
1 polymer ?
#
loop_
_entity_poly.entity_id
_entity_poly.type
_entity_poly.pdbx_seq_one_letter_code
_entity_poly.pdbx_strand_id
1 'polypeptide(L)' 'MYEDISSAAKNLEKQRDQLLKELKKLDEEYKKGRVDEETYKAKRHDIERAIVEVMDRLAQMRFLMGQA' A
#
# COMPACT_ATOMS: atom_id res chain seq x y z
N MET A 1 5.81 -23.39 -7.84
CA MET A 1 4.67 -23.22 -6.91
C MET A 1 5.05 -22.39 -5.68
N TYR A 2 5.94 -22.85 -4.78
CA TYR A 2 6.36 -22.03 -3.62
C TYR A 2 7.23 -20.81 -4.00
N GLU A 3 8.11 -20.94 -5.00
CA GLU A 3 8.92 -19.81 -5.51
C GLU A 3 8.06 -18.71 -6.15
N ASP A 4 6.97 -19.08 -6.83
CA ASP A 4 6.04 -18.15 -7.46
C ASP A 4 5.25 -17.35 -6.42
N ILE A 5 4.79 -18.02 -5.36
CA ILE A 5 4.08 -17.39 -4.23
C ILE A 5 5.01 -16.43 -3.48
N SER A 6 6.26 -16.83 -3.24
CA SER A 6 7.27 -15.97 -2.60
C SER A 6 7.57 -14.72 -3.43
N SER A 7 7.65 -14.87 -4.75
CA SER A 7 7.88 -13.76 -5.68
C SER A 7 6.68 -12.80 -5.72
N ALA A 8 5.46 -13.34 -5.72
CA ALA A 8 4.23 -12.55 -5.63
C ALA A 8 4.12 -11.77 -4.31
N ALA A 9 4.46 -12.40 -3.18
CA ALA A 9 4.49 -11.75 -1.87
C ALA A 9 5.51 -10.59 -1.84
N LYS A 10 6.72 -10.79 -2.36
CA LYS A 10 7.73 -9.71 -2.47
C LYS A 10 7.26 -8.53 -3.32
N ASN A 11 6.52 -8.80 -4.39
CA ASN A 11 5.96 -7.72 -5.22
C ASN A 11 4.89 -6.94 -4.47
N LEU A 12 4.01 -7.61 -3.72
CA LEU A 12 3.02 -6.95 -2.87
C LEU A 12 3.68 -6.14 -1.74
N GLU A 13 4.75 -6.62 -1.12
CA GLU A 13 5.51 -5.85 -0.13
C GLU A 13 6.11 -4.57 -0.72
N LYS A 14 6.69 -4.66 -1.93
CA LYS A 14 7.17 -3.46 -2.66
C LYS A 14 6.04 -2.48 -2.98
N GLN A 15 4.86 -2.98 -3.38
CA GLN A 15 3.69 -2.14 -3.64
C GLN A 15 3.24 -1.41 -2.38
N ARG A 16 3.13 -2.11 -1.24
CA ARG A 16 2.82 -1.49 0.06
C ARG A 16 3.82 -0.37 0.38
N ASP A 17 5.12 -0.64 0.25
CA ASP A 17 6.15 0.32 0.58
C ASP A 17 6.12 1.56 -0.35
N GLN A 18 5.75 1.35 -1.61
CA GLN A 18 5.55 2.43 -2.58
C GLN A 18 4.33 3.28 -2.21
N LEU A 19 3.20 2.66 -1.86
CA LEU A 19 2.00 3.36 -1.43
C LEU A 19 2.23 4.17 -0.14
N LEU A 20 2.99 3.63 0.82
CA LEU A 20 3.38 4.36 2.03
C LEU A 20 4.24 5.59 1.71
N LYS A 21 5.15 5.49 0.73
CA LYS A 21 5.93 6.65 0.25
C LYS A 21 5.04 7.68 -0.43
N GLU A 22 4.05 7.25 -1.21
CA GLU A 22 3.09 8.14 -1.86
C GLU A 22 2.22 8.87 -0.84
N LEU A 23 1.73 8.17 0.18
CA LEU A 23 1.00 8.78 1.29
C LEU A 23 1.82 9.85 1.99
N LYS A 24 3.10 9.54 2.32
CA LYS A 24 4.01 10.50 2.94
C LYS A 24 4.26 11.71 2.06
N LYS A 25 4.45 11.52 0.75
CA LYS A 25 4.60 12.63 -0.20
C LYS A 25 3.33 13.49 -0.25
N LEU A 26 2.16 12.87 -0.28
CA LEU A 26 0.88 13.58 -0.28
C LEU A 26 0.74 14.46 0.97
N ASP A 27 1.10 13.94 2.16
CA ASP A 27 1.13 14.70 3.40
C ASP A 27 2.10 15.90 3.34
N GLU A 28 3.29 15.71 2.77
CA GLU A 28 4.27 16.79 2.60
C GLU A 28 3.77 17.88 1.64
N GLU A 29 3.11 17.50 0.54
CA GLU A 29 2.56 18.46 -0.41
C GLU A 29 1.35 19.22 0.15
N TYR A 30 0.51 18.57 0.96
CA TYR A 30 -0.56 19.23 1.69
C TYR A 30 -0.02 20.23 2.73
N LYS A 31 0.99 19.83 3.51
CA LYS A 31 1.66 20.73 4.48
C LYS A 31 2.32 21.96 3.82
N LYS A 32 2.78 21.81 2.58
CA LYS A 32 3.32 22.93 1.77
C LYS A 32 2.23 23.79 1.12
N GLY A 33 0.95 23.46 1.30
CA GLY A 33 -0.17 24.16 0.67
C GLY A 33 -0.28 23.96 -0.84
N ARG A 34 0.34 22.91 -1.39
CA ARG A 34 0.32 22.62 -2.84
C ARG A 34 -0.88 21.79 -3.27
N VAL A 35 -1.63 21.27 -2.31
CA VAL A 35 -2.85 20.49 -2.49
C VAL A 35 -3.88 21.03 -1.52
N ASP A 36 -5.11 21.25 -1.98
CA ASP A 36 -6.23 21.66 -1.13
C ASP A 36 -6.74 20.48 -0.28
N GLU A 37 -7.58 20.78 0.70
CA GLU A 37 -8.08 19.78 1.66
C GLU A 37 -8.93 18.69 1.00
N GLU A 38 -9.75 19.04 0.01
CA GLU A 38 -10.65 18.10 -0.67
C GLU A 38 -9.83 17.12 -1.52
N THR A 39 -8.90 17.64 -2.33
CA THR A 39 -7.99 16.83 -3.13
C THR A 39 -7.10 15.96 -2.24
N TYR A 40 -6.62 16.48 -1.11
CA TYR A 40 -5.85 15.73 -0.14
C TYR A 40 -6.65 14.55 0.43
N LYS A 41 -7.87 14.81 0.90
CA LYS A 41 -8.76 13.77 1.47
C LYS A 41 -9.08 12.67 0.46
N ALA A 42 -9.43 13.03 -0.78
CA ALA A 42 -9.74 12.08 -1.83
C ALA A 42 -8.54 11.18 -2.14
N LYS A 43 -7.37 11.78 -2.43
CA LYS A 43 -6.15 11.01 -2.74
C LYS A 43 -5.68 10.16 -1.57
N ARG A 44 -5.78 10.69 -0.35
CA ARG A 44 -5.41 9.97 0.87
C ARG A 44 -6.27 8.71 1.01
N HIS A 45 -7.59 8.85 0.87
CA HIS A 45 -8.52 7.73 0.97
C HIS A 45 -8.21 6.64 -0.07
N ASP A 46 -7.91 7.03 -1.32
CA ASP A 46 -7.56 6.07 -2.37
C ASP A 46 -6.26 5.31 -2.08
N ILE A 47 -5.23 6.02 -1.57
CA ILE A 47 -3.96 5.40 -1.19
C ILE A 47 -4.14 4.46 0.01
N GLU A 48 -4.87 4.90 1.05
CA GLU A 48 -5.16 4.08 2.23
C GLU A 48 -5.93 2.81 1.87
N ARG A 49 -6.93 2.92 0.99
CA ARG A 49 -7.66 1.76 0.47
C ARG A 49 -6.73 0.78 -0.25
N ALA A 50 -5.87 1.28 -1.15
CA ALA A 50 -4.92 0.44 -1.86
C ALA A 50 -3.95 -0.28 -0.90
N ILE A 51 -3.50 0.40 0.16
CA ILE A 51 -2.65 -0.20 1.20
C ILE A 51 -3.37 -1.37 1.88
N VAL A 52 -4.62 -1.16 2.30
CA VAL A 52 -5.43 -2.21 2.95
C VAL A 52 -5.60 -3.42 2.04
N GLU A 53 -5.92 -3.21 0.76
CA GLU A 53 -6.09 -4.30 -0.22
C GLU A 53 -4.79 -5.09 -0.45
N VAL A 54 -3.63 -4.41 -0.50
CA VAL A 54 -2.33 -5.07 -0.62
C VAL A 54 -1.99 -5.86 0.65
N MET A 55 -2.28 -5.30 1.83
CA MET A 55 -2.05 -5.95 3.11
C MET A 55 -2.93 -7.19 3.30
N ASP A 56 -4.19 -7.13 2.88
CA ASP A 56 -5.10 -8.27 2.90
C ASP A 56 -4.59 -9.41 1.99
N ARG A 57 -4.18 -9.09 0.76
CA ARG A 57 -3.56 -10.08 -0.15
C ARG A 57 -2.28 -10.68 0.42
N LEU A 58 -1.46 -9.88 1.11
CA LEU A 58 -0.27 -10.39 1.81
C LEU A 58 -0.65 -11.36 2.93
N ALA A 59 -1.67 -11.05 3.71
CA ALA A 59 -2.17 -11.93 4.77
C ALA A 59 -2.70 -13.26 4.19
N GLN A 60 -3.48 -13.20 3.11
CA GLN A 60 -3.95 -14.39 2.38
C GLN A 60 -2.78 -15.24 1.88
N MET A 61 -1.76 -14.62 1.28
CA MET A 61 -0.56 -15.34 0.80
C MET A 61 0.20 -16.02 1.94
N ARG A 62 0.38 -15.33 3.09
CA ARG A 62 1.03 -15.91 4.28
C ARG A 62 0.26 -17.10 4.83
N PHE A 63 -1.07 -16.99 4.90
CA PHE A 63 -1.95 -18.08 5.30
C PHE A 63 -1.81 -19.29 4.37
N LEU A 64 -1.83 -19.10 3.05
CA LEU A 64 -1.65 -20.18 2.06
C LEU A 64 -0.27 -20.84 2.15
N MET A 65 0.76 -20.11 2.57
CA MET A 65 2.11 -20.65 2.78
C MET A 65 2.27 -21.44 4.09
N GLY A 66 1.24 -21.52 4.94
CA GLY A 66 1.32 -22.18 6.25
C GLY A 66 2.22 -21.43 7.24
N GLN A 67 2.54 -20.16 6.97
CA GLN A 67 3.20 -19.26 7.90
C GLN A 67 2.12 -18.59 8.77
N ALA A 68 1.51 -19.38 9.66
CA ALA A 68 0.61 -18.90 10.70
C ALA A 68 1.37 -18.71 12.01
#